data_AF-A0A448YW83-F1
#
_entry.id   AF-A0A448YW83-F1
#
_cell.length_a   1.000
_cell.length_b   1.000
_cell.length_c   1.000
_cell.angle_alpha   90.00
_cell.angle_beta   90.00
_cell.angle_gamma   90.00
#
_symmetry.space_group_name_H-M   'P 1'
#
loop_
_entity.id
_entity.type
_entity.pdbx_description
1 polymer ?
#
loop_
_entity_poly.entity_id
_entity_poly.type
_entity_poly.pdbx_seq_one_letter_code
_entity_poly.pdbx_strand_id
1 'polypeptide(L)'
;MMVVAHQISLLYITSLLGLLLLAQRCDSFVAGPPAPFLGCTSTALQNDKFRRDIDEKSRQKASASGGSVAAGAILGGLVGGPFGALFGASIGSNLGAKQAFDQARKEEMRKKGITQEMLDAAEEVGYALEQSFEGMEATRESLRSQQTLARRIDEDANSSYEKAKEAMAAGKEEEAKSFLLKRHEHQEYLKTILVRCAEEKSRIEVMERNVDALQKRALEVEAMLQRAVGAKARQDSSDLVGSISDTDFSLSREDPLLQKFKDLGID
;
A
#
# COMPACT_ATOMS: atom_id res chain seq x y z
N MET A 1 -35.37 -50.12 2.73
CA MET A 1 -35.30 -48.85 3.49
C MET A 1 -33.92 -48.54 4.08
N MET A 2 -33.08 -49.53 4.42
CA MET A 2 -31.75 -49.26 5.02
C MET A 2 -30.74 -48.54 4.08
N VAL A 3 -30.88 -48.69 2.76
CA VAL A 3 -29.96 -48.05 1.78
C VAL A 3 -30.12 -46.51 1.76
N VAL A 4 -31.34 -46.01 2.00
CA VAL A 4 -31.63 -44.57 1.97
C VAL A 4 -31.08 -43.86 3.21
N ALA A 5 -31.13 -44.52 4.37
CA ALA A 5 -30.54 -43.98 5.60
C ALA A 5 -29.01 -43.82 5.51
N HIS A 6 -28.34 -44.69 4.75
CA HIS A 6 -26.89 -44.63 4.61
C HIS A 6 -26.43 -43.49 3.69
N GLN A 7 -27.17 -43.23 2.62
CA GLN A 7 -26.90 -42.11 1.70
C GLN A 7 -27.07 -40.74 2.38
N ILE A 8 -28.09 -40.58 3.23
CA ILE A 8 -28.33 -39.32 3.96
C ILE A 8 -27.21 -39.06 4.98
N SER A 9 -26.72 -40.10 5.65
CA SER A 9 -25.62 -39.98 6.62
C SER A 9 -24.30 -39.58 5.94
N LEU A 10 -24.00 -40.13 4.75
CA LEU A 10 -22.81 -39.77 3.98
C LEU A 10 -22.81 -38.31 3.53
N LEU A 11 -23.95 -37.80 3.05
CA LEU A 11 -24.07 -36.39 2.64
C LEU A 11 -23.84 -35.43 3.82
N TYR A 12 -24.39 -35.74 5.00
CA TYR A 12 -24.18 -34.95 6.20
C TYR A 12 -22.71 -34.93 6.63
N ILE A 13 -22.03 -36.07 6.60
CA ILE A 13 -20.60 -36.17 6.96
C ILE A 13 -19.74 -35.36 5.98
N THR A 14 -20.00 -35.45 4.67
CA THR A 14 -19.23 -34.68 3.68
C THR A 14 -19.44 -33.16 3.81
N SER A 15 -20.66 -32.71 4.12
CA SER A 15 -20.96 -31.29 4.32
C SER A 15 -20.31 -30.76 5.60
N LEU A 16 -20.32 -31.54 6.69
CA LEU A 16 -19.67 -31.19 7.94
C LEU A 16 -18.14 -31.13 7.78
N LEU A 17 -17.55 -32.08 7.04
CA LEU A 17 -16.11 -32.10 6.79
C LEU A 17 -15.66 -30.89 5.95
N GLY A 18 -16.46 -30.48 4.97
CA GLY A 18 -16.18 -29.27 4.18
C GLY A 18 -16.21 -27.98 5.00
N LEU A 19 -17.18 -27.85 5.91
CA LEU A 19 -17.25 -26.74 6.87
C LEU A 19 -16.09 -26.76 7.87
N LEU A 20 -15.68 -27.93 8.34
CA LEU A 20 -14.56 -28.08 9.27
C LEU A 20 -13.22 -27.73 8.61
N LEU A 21 -13.00 -28.11 7.35
CA LEU A 21 -11.81 -27.74 6.58
C LEU A 21 -11.74 -26.24 6.28
N LEU A 22 -12.89 -25.59 6.05
CA LEU A 22 -12.99 -24.13 5.95
C LEU A 22 -12.67 -23.44 7.28
N ALA A 23 -13.12 -24.01 8.41
CA ALA A 23 -12.80 -23.50 9.74
C ALA A 23 -11.32 -23.67 10.12
N GLN A 24 -10.71 -24.83 9.84
CA GLN A 24 -9.29 -25.08 10.12
C GLN A 24 -8.35 -24.14 9.34
N ARG A 25 -8.76 -23.69 8.15
CA ARG A 25 -8.01 -22.69 7.38
C ARG A 25 -8.04 -21.29 8.01
N CYS A 26 -9.04 -21.02 8.86
CA CYS A 26 -9.15 -19.76 9.59
C CYS A 26 -8.29 -19.73 10.87
N ASP A 27 -8.15 -20.86 11.57
CA ASP A 27 -7.40 -20.90 12.85
C ASP A 27 -5.88 -20.80 12.67
N SER A 28 -5.32 -21.26 11.55
CA SER A 28 -3.88 -21.15 11.26
C SER A 28 -3.39 -19.71 10.98
N PHE A 29 -4.25 -18.69 11.05
CA PHE A 29 -3.85 -17.29 10.77
C PHE A 29 -3.86 -16.36 11.99
N VAL A 30 -4.30 -16.81 13.17
CA VAL A 30 -4.49 -15.91 14.35
C VAL A 30 -3.29 -15.88 15.31
N ALA A 31 -2.28 -16.74 15.16
CA ALA A 31 -1.16 -16.85 16.12
C ALA A 31 0.24 -16.72 15.51
N GLY A 32 0.40 -16.01 14.40
CA GLY A 32 1.72 -15.61 13.89
C GLY A 32 2.08 -14.20 14.38
N PRO A 33 3.20 -13.97 15.08
CA PRO A 33 3.74 -12.61 15.18
C PRO A 33 3.95 -12.07 13.76
N PRO A 34 3.73 -10.76 13.51
CA PRO A 34 3.90 -10.20 12.17
C PRO A 34 5.32 -10.49 11.71
N ALA A 35 5.45 -11.31 10.65
CA ALA A 35 6.72 -11.50 9.99
C ALA A 35 7.21 -10.11 9.55
N PRO A 36 8.48 -9.73 9.83
CA PRO A 36 9.03 -8.52 9.27
C PRO A 36 9.01 -8.69 7.74
N PHE A 37 8.26 -7.83 7.07
CA PHE A 37 8.35 -7.68 5.62
C PHE A 37 9.81 -7.44 5.27
N LEU A 38 10.44 -8.47 4.69
CA LEU A 38 11.75 -8.39 4.06
C LEU A 38 11.58 -7.53 2.81
N GLY A 39 11.68 -6.22 3.02
CA GLY A 39 11.82 -5.23 1.98
C GLY A 39 13.09 -5.52 1.19
N CYS A 40 12.90 -5.70 -0.11
CA CYS A 40 13.91 -5.91 -1.12
C CYS A 40 15.05 -4.88 -0.97
N THR A 41 16.24 -5.38 -0.66
CA THR A 41 17.50 -4.63 -0.72
C THR A 41 17.87 -4.40 -2.18
N SER A 42 17.81 -3.17 -2.66
CA SER A 42 18.55 -2.76 -3.84
C SER A 42 19.04 -1.31 -3.76
N THR A 43 20.33 -1.19 -4.05
CA THR A 43 21.15 0.03 -4.22
C THR A 43 21.24 0.99 -3.02
N ALA A 44 21.88 0.51 -1.95
CA ALA A 44 22.54 1.39 -0.99
C ALA A 44 23.95 1.73 -1.51
N LEU A 45 24.12 2.94 -2.05
CA LEU A 45 25.34 3.72 -1.90
C LEU A 45 25.00 5.20 -2.04
N GLN A 46 25.26 5.95 -0.97
CA GLN A 46 25.27 7.43 -0.86
C GLN A 46 23.91 8.16 -0.84
N ASN A 47 23.16 8.11 0.27
CA ASN A 47 22.17 9.16 0.57
C ASN A 47 21.76 9.30 2.06
N ASP A 48 22.67 9.02 3.00
CA ASP A 48 22.34 9.07 4.44
C ASP A 48 22.08 10.49 4.98
N LYS A 49 22.64 11.53 4.34
CA LYS A 49 22.38 12.93 4.71
C LYS A 49 20.97 13.39 4.31
N PHE A 50 20.48 12.96 3.15
CA PHE A 50 19.15 13.35 2.66
C PHE A 50 18.03 12.68 3.44
N ARG A 51 18.20 11.40 3.83
CA ARG A 51 17.22 10.69 4.65
C ARG A 51 17.05 11.32 6.03
N ARG A 52 18.15 11.78 6.64
CA ARG A 52 18.15 12.38 7.98
C ARG A 52 17.40 13.72 8.01
N ASP A 53 17.57 14.56 6.99
CA ASP A 53 16.85 15.84 6.87
C ASP A 53 15.33 15.67 6.62
N ILE A 54 14.93 14.57 5.97
CA ILE A 54 13.52 14.24 5.72
C ILE A 54 12.86 13.69 6.99
N ASP A 55 13.55 12.84 7.75
CA ASP A 55 13.07 12.31 9.04
C ASP A 55 12.98 13.42 10.11
N GLU A 56 13.92 14.35 10.13
CA GLU A 56 13.92 15.50 11.05
C GLU A 56 12.75 16.46 10.75
N LYS A 57 12.51 16.78 9.46
CA LYS A 57 11.41 17.66 9.03
C LYS A 57 10.03 17.00 9.14
N SER A 58 9.94 15.69 8.96
CA SER A 58 8.68 14.95 9.12
C SER A 58 8.28 14.84 10.59
N ARG A 59 9.24 14.63 11.52
CA ARG A 59 8.99 14.70 12.97
C ARG A 59 8.56 16.09 13.44
N GLN A 60 9.18 17.15 12.92
CA GLN A 60 8.79 18.54 13.25
C GLN A 60 7.39 18.91 12.72
N LYS A 61 6.92 18.29 11.64
CA LYS A 61 5.58 18.53 11.06
C LYS A 61 4.49 17.62 11.65
N ALA A 62 4.84 16.42 12.09
CA ALA A 62 3.93 15.51 12.77
C ALA A 62 3.46 16.04 14.14
N SER A 63 4.22 16.93 14.79
CA SER A 63 3.80 17.59 16.04
C SER A 63 2.82 18.76 15.84
N ALA A 64 2.50 19.16 14.59
CA ALA A 64 1.71 20.37 14.30
C ALA A 64 0.40 20.14 13.51
N SER A 65 0.12 18.94 12.98
CA SER A 65 -1.13 18.69 12.26
C SER A 65 -1.45 17.19 12.24
N GLY A 66 -2.42 16.80 13.06
CA GLY A 66 -2.90 15.42 13.13
C GLY A 66 -3.79 15.08 11.94
N GLY A 67 -3.50 13.96 11.28
CA GLY A 67 -4.45 13.24 10.42
C GLY A 67 -3.99 13.00 8.98
N SER A 68 -3.60 14.03 8.23
CA SER A 68 -3.48 13.93 6.75
C SER A 68 -2.05 13.83 6.21
N VAL A 69 -1.05 14.28 6.95
CA VAL A 69 0.35 14.35 6.46
C VAL A 69 1.05 12.98 6.48
N ALA A 70 0.60 12.07 7.36
CA ALA A 70 1.19 10.73 7.48
C ALA A 70 0.88 9.82 6.28
N ALA A 71 -0.29 9.97 5.64
CA ALA A 71 -0.67 9.21 4.45
C ALA A 71 0.22 9.56 3.23
N GLY A 72 0.49 10.86 3.02
CA GLY A 72 1.32 11.33 1.91
C GLY A 72 2.81 10.92 2.00
N ALA A 73 3.34 10.72 3.21
CA ALA A 73 4.72 10.27 3.40
C ALA A 73 4.91 8.77 3.13
N ILE A 74 3.91 7.94 3.42
CA ILE A 74 3.95 6.50 3.15
C ILE A 74 3.80 6.23 1.65
N LEU A 75 2.91 6.96 0.96
CA LEU A 75 2.79 6.92 -0.50
C LEU A 75 4.07 7.40 -1.20
N GLY A 76 4.70 8.47 -0.71
CA GLY A 76 5.96 9.00 -1.27
C GLY A 76 7.20 8.15 -0.96
N GLY A 77 7.16 7.30 0.07
CA GLY A 77 8.27 6.42 0.47
C GLY A 77 8.23 5.02 -0.14
N LEU A 78 7.04 4.47 -0.42
CA LEU A 78 6.89 3.14 -1.02
C LEU A 78 6.98 3.18 -2.55
N VAL A 79 6.51 4.26 -3.19
CA VAL A 79 6.76 4.58 -4.61
C VAL A 79 8.07 5.39 -4.70
N GLY A 80 9.16 4.76 -4.23
CA GLY A 80 10.46 5.36 -3.90
C GLY A 80 11.27 5.91 -5.09
N GLY A 81 10.73 6.90 -5.78
CA GLY A 81 11.42 7.70 -6.79
C GLY A 81 11.46 9.19 -6.43
N PRO A 82 12.31 10.00 -7.10
CA PRO A 82 12.38 11.46 -6.90
C PRO A 82 11.05 12.19 -7.19
N PHE A 83 10.14 11.55 -7.93
CA PHE A 83 8.81 12.07 -8.21
C PHE A 83 7.82 11.84 -7.05
N GLY A 84 7.88 10.70 -6.35
CA GLY A 84 7.00 10.41 -5.21
C GLY A 84 7.14 11.45 -4.08
N ALA A 85 8.37 11.91 -3.81
CA ALA A 85 8.64 12.98 -2.85
C ALA A 85 8.07 14.35 -3.29
N LEU A 86 8.10 14.65 -4.60
CA LEU A 86 7.58 15.90 -5.16
C LEU A 86 6.04 15.95 -5.19
N PHE A 87 5.37 14.80 -5.34
CA PHE A 87 3.91 14.71 -5.32
C PHE A 87 3.34 14.63 -3.89
N GLY A 88 3.95 13.83 -3.02
CA GLY A 88 3.54 13.70 -1.61
C GLY A 88 3.63 15.02 -0.83
N ALA A 89 4.65 15.84 -1.11
CA ALA A 89 4.79 17.17 -0.51
C ALA A 89 3.72 18.17 -1.00
N SER A 90 3.20 18.01 -2.22
CA SER A 90 2.20 18.94 -2.78
C SER A 90 0.77 18.62 -2.36
N ILE A 91 0.40 17.35 -2.20
CA ILE A 91 -0.96 17.00 -1.77
C ILE A 91 -1.19 17.44 -0.31
N GLY A 92 -0.21 17.24 0.58
CA GLY A 92 -0.32 17.61 2.00
C GLY A 92 -0.13 19.10 2.35
N SER A 93 0.23 19.97 1.41
CA SER A 93 0.56 21.39 1.70
C SER A 93 -0.49 22.40 1.22
N ASN A 94 -1.67 21.95 0.77
CA ASN A 94 -2.58 22.79 0.01
C ASN A 94 -3.84 23.24 0.78
N LEU A 95 -3.74 24.30 1.57
CA LEU A 95 -4.88 25.16 1.92
C LEU A 95 -4.37 26.58 2.20
N GLY A 96 -4.05 27.37 1.16
CA GLY A 96 -3.93 28.84 1.36
C GLY A 96 -3.05 29.69 0.44
N ALA A 97 -1.98 29.17 -0.19
CA ALA A 97 -0.95 30.08 -0.80
C ALA A 97 -0.49 29.73 -2.24
N LYS A 98 -1.20 28.89 -3.00
CA LYS A 98 -0.59 28.13 -4.10
C LYS A 98 -0.67 28.67 -5.53
N GLN A 99 -1.49 29.65 -5.88
CA GLN A 99 -1.77 29.90 -7.30
C GLN A 99 -0.54 30.38 -8.11
N ALA A 100 0.32 31.22 -7.53
CA ALA A 100 1.55 31.69 -8.18
C ALA A 100 2.65 30.61 -8.22
N PHE A 101 2.73 29.76 -7.20
CA PHE A 101 3.73 28.69 -7.13
C PHE A 101 3.39 27.54 -8.09
N ASP A 102 2.11 27.20 -8.21
CA ASP A 102 1.66 26.16 -9.13
C ASP A 102 1.87 26.56 -10.59
N GLN A 103 1.72 27.84 -10.95
CA GLN A 103 2.04 28.34 -12.29
C GLN A 103 3.54 28.25 -12.61
N ALA A 104 4.40 28.75 -11.72
CA ALA A 104 5.85 28.66 -11.89
C ALA A 104 6.32 27.19 -12.02
N ARG A 105 5.73 26.30 -11.22
CA ARG A 105 6.01 24.86 -11.27
C ARG A 105 5.53 24.22 -12.58
N LYS A 106 4.34 24.58 -13.07
CA LYS A 106 3.83 24.10 -14.36
C LYS A 106 4.74 24.54 -15.51
N GLU A 107 5.27 25.76 -15.47
CA GLU A 107 6.24 26.23 -16.46
C GLU A 107 7.55 25.44 -16.42
N GLU A 108 8.08 25.15 -15.23
CA GLU A 108 9.28 24.31 -15.09
C GLU A 108 9.07 22.87 -15.55
N MET A 109 7.91 22.28 -15.26
CA MET A 109 7.57 20.93 -15.72
C MET A 109 7.42 20.89 -17.25
N ARG A 110 6.82 21.93 -17.84
CA ARG A 110 6.72 22.08 -19.29
C ARG A 110 8.10 22.21 -19.93
N LYS A 111 9.03 22.95 -19.30
CA LYS A 111 10.44 23.01 -19.76
C LYS A 111 11.10 21.64 -19.79
N LYS A 112 10.76 20.77 -18.83
CA LYS A 112 11.24 19.38 -18.76
C LYS A 112 10.51 18.40 -19.69
N GLY A 113 9.60 18.90 -20.54
CA GLY A 113 8.86 18.06 -21.49
C GLY A 113 7.73 17.25 -20.87
N ILE A 114 7.35 17.55 -19.61
CA ILE A 114 6.20 16.94 -18.97
C ILE A 114 4.95 17.71 -19.39
N THR A 115 4.00 17.03 -20.03
CA THR A 115 2.73 17.63 -20.43
C THR A 115 1.76 17.70 -19.25
N GLN A 116 0.78 18.61 -19.32
CA GLN A 116 -0.25 18.73 -18.28
C GLN A 116 -1.05 17.42 -18.14
N GLU A 117 -1.33 16.74 -19.26
CA GLU A 117 -2.04 15.45 -19.26
C GLU A 117 -1.32 14.37 -18.45
N MET A 118 0.02 14.34 -18.47
CA MET A 118 0.80 13.38 -17.66
C MET A 118 0.76 13.71 -16.17
N LEU A 119 0.68 15.00 -15.83
CA LEU A 119 0.52 15.44 -14.43
C LEU A 119 -0.88 15.10 -13.93
N ASP A 120 -1.91 15.37 -14.73
CA ASP A 120 -3.30 15.07 -14.39
C ASP A 120 -3.49 13.55 -14.21
N ALA A 121 -2.88 12.73 -15.08
CA ALA A 121 -2.91 11.27 -14.93
C ALA A 121 -2.19 10.78 -13.66
N ALA A 122 -1.06 11.41 -13.29
CA ALA A 122 -0.34 11.08 -12.05
C ALA A 122 -1.15 11.49 -10.81
N GLU A 123 -1.81 12.65 -10.85
CA GLU A 123 -2.67 13.14 -9.78
C GLU A 123 -3.91 12.26 -9.59
N GLU A 124 -4.58 11.87 -10.68
CA GLU A 124 -5.73 10.96 -10.65
C GLU A 124 -5.37 9.61 -10.01
N VAL A 125 -4.26 9.00 -10.44
CA VAL A 125 -3.80 7.71 -9.88
C VAL A 125 -3.38 7.87 -8.42
N GLY A 126 -2.71 8.97 -8.07
CA GLY A 126 -2.33 9.27 -6.70
C GLY A 126 -3.53 9.40 -5.77
N TYR A 127 -4.54 10.17 -6.16
CA TYR A 127 -5.79 10.34 -5.39
C TYR A 127 -6.54 9.01 -5.24
N ALA A 128 -6.66 8.23 -6.33
CA ALA A 128 -7.32 6.93 -6.30
C ALA A 128 -6.60 5.94 -5.36
N LEU A 129 -5.26 5.95 -5.35
CA LEU A 129 -4.46 5.14 -4.44
C LEU A 129 -4.69 5.54 -2.97
N GLU A 130 -4.62 6.84 -2.66
CA GLU A 130 -4.84 7.37 -1.31
C GLU A 130 -6.22 6.97 -0.78
N GLN A 131 -7.26 7.22 -1.57
CA GLN A 131 -8.64 6.86 -1.21
C GLN A 131 -8.81 5.35 -1.02
N SER A 132 -8.12 4.53 -1.83
CA SER A 132 -8.16 3.07 -1.69
C SER A 132 -7.46 2.59 -0.40
N PHE A 133 -6.34 3.21 -0.02
CA PHE A 133 -5.66 2.91 1.24
C PHE A 133 -6.50 3.31 2.46
N GLU A 134 -7.11 4.51 2.45
CA GLU A 134 -7.98 4.96 3.53
C GLU A 134 -9.19 4.03 3.70
N GLY A 135 -9.85 3.65 2.60
CA GLY A 135 -10.95 2.70 2.65
C GLY A 135 -10.53 1.31 3.14
N MET A 136 -9.33 0.84 2.76
CA MET A 136 -8.80 -0.45 3.21
C MET A 136 -8.50 -0.42 4.71
N GLU A 137 -7.92 0.66 5.22
CA GLU A 137 -7.63 0.83 6.65
C GLU A 137 -8.91 0.88 7.49
N ALA A 138 -9.92 1.63 7.05
CA ALA A 138 -11.24 1.64 7.69
C ALA A 138 -11.87 0.23 7.74
N THR A 139 -11.72 -0.55 6.67
CA THR A 139 -12.20 -1.93 6.61
C THR A 139 -11.44 -2.86 7.57
N ARG A 140 -10.11 -2.68 7.70
CA ARG A 140 -9.28 -3.40 8.66
C ARG A 140 -9.65 -3.07 10.11
N GLU A 141 -9.93 -1.81 10.41
CA GLU A 141 -10.40 -1.39 11.73
C GLU A 141 -11.76 -2.01 12.07
N SER A 142 -12.69 -2.02 11.10
CA SER A 142 -13.98 -2.71 11.23
C SER A 142 -13.80 -4.19 11.55
N LEU A 143 -12.96 -4.90 10.77
CA LEU A 143 -12.64 -6.31 11.01
C LEU A 143 -12.06 -6.54 12.42
N ARG A 144 -11.12 -5.70 12.84
CA ARG A 144 -10.50 -5.81 14.18
C ARG A 144 -11.52 -5.64 15.30
N SER A 145 -12.46 -4.70 15.14
CA SER A 145 -13.56 -4.48 16.08
C SER A 145 -14.47 -5.71 16.17
N GLN A 146 -14.88 -6.27 15.02
CA GLN A 146 -15.71 -7.48 14.96
C GLN A 146 -15.01 -8.70 15.57
N GLN A 147 -13.72 -8.89 15.31
CA GLN A 147 -12.93 -9.97 15.92
C GLN A 147 -12.82 -9.83 17.45
N THR A 148 -12.66 -8.59 17.94
CA THR A 148 -12.64 -8.32 19.39
C THR A 148 -13.99 -8.65 20.01
N LEU A 149 -15.09 -8.29 19.34
CA LEU A 149 -16.44 -8.64 19.77
C LEU A 149 -16.65 -10.17 19.78
N ALA A 150 -16.21 -10.87 18.74
CA ALA A 150 -16.30 -12.32 18.65
C ALA A 150 -15.61 -13.02 19.84
N ARG A 151 -14.40 -12.56 20.22
CA ARG A 151 -13.68 -13.10 21.39
C ARG A 151 -14.45 -12.92 22.68
N ARG A 152 -15.04 -11.73 22.91
CA ARG A 152 -15.84 -11.47 24.11
C ARG A 152 -17.08 -12.36 24.18
N ILE A 153 -17.78 -12.55 23.06
CA ILE A 153 -18.95 -13.44 23.00
C ILE A 153 -18.56 -14.89 23.27
N ASP A 154 -17.41 -15.33 22.76
CA ASP A 154 -16.89 -16.68 23.03
C ASP A 154 -16.54 -16.86 24.53
N GLU A 155 -15.90 -15.87 25.15
CA GLU A 155 -15.66 -15.84 26.60
C GLU A 155 -16.98 -15.90 27.40
N ASP A 156 -18.00 -15.15 27.00
CA ASP A 156 -19.33 -15.16 27.64
C ASP A 156 -20.05 -16.51 27.48
N ALA A 157 -19.91 -17.14 26.32
CA ALA A 157 -20.43 -18.49 26.07
C ALA A 157 -19.75 -19.52 26.98
N ASN A 158 -18.43 -19.43 27.13
CA ASN A 158 -17.64 -20.29 28.02
C ASN A 158 -17.97 -20.05 29.49
N SER A 159 -18.12 -18.79 29.91
CA SER A 159 -18.55 -18.41 31.26
C SER A 159 -19.92 -18.99 31.60
N SER A 160 -20.86 -18.93 30.66
CA SER A 160 -22.20 -19.53 30.83
C SER A 160 -22.13 -21.05 30.97
N TYR A 161 -21.21 -21.71 30.24
CA TYR A 161 -21.02 -23.14 30.34
C TYR A 161 -20.44 -23.57 31.71
N GLU A 162 -19.42 -22.87 32.21
CA GLU A 162 -18.85 -23.17 33.52
C GLU A 162 -19.88 -22.97 34.64
N LYS A 163 -20.68 -21.90 34.59
CA LYS A 163 -21.80 -21.69 35.53
C LYS A 163 -22.84 -22.80 35.46
N ALA A 164 -23.16 -23.30 34.26
CA ALA A 164 -24.06 -24.44 34.12
C ALA A 164 -23.49 -25.69 34.79
N LYS A 165 -22.19 -25.94 34.63
CA LYS A 165 -21.48 -27.08 35.24
C LYS A 165 -21.47 -26.99 36.77
N GLU A 166 -21.23 -25.81 37.32
CA GLU A 166 -21.31 -25.55 38.76
C GLU A 166 -22.73 -25.78 39.32
N ALA A 167 -23.76 -25.29 38.62
CA ALA A 167 -25.16 -25.48 39.01
C ALA A 167 -25.58 -26.97 38.98
N MET A 168 -25.11 -27.72 37.97
CA MET A 168 -25.31 -29.17 37.90
C MET A 168 -24.66 -29.90 39.09
N ALA A 169 -23.44 -29.53 39.46
CA ALA A 169 -22.74 -30.11 40.62
C ALA A 169 -23.46 -29.80 41.95
N ALA A 170 -24.14 -28.65 42.03
CA ALA A 170 -24.95 -28.25 43.17
C ALA A 170 -26.37 -28.87 43.20
N GLY A 171 -26.75 -29.68 42.20
CA GLY A 171 -28.09 -30.29 42.10
C GLY A 171 -29.19 -29.30 41.70
N LYS A 172 -28.84 -28.15 41.12
CA LYS A 172 -29.77 -27.10 40.71
C LYS A 172 -30.06 -27.18 39.21
N GLU A 173 -30.90 -28.13 38.83
CA GLU A 173 -31.17 -28.47 37.42
C GLU A 173 -31.77 -27.30 36.61
N GLU A 174 -32.71 -26.54 37.18
CA GLU A 174 -33.35 -25.42 36.47
C GLU A 174 -32.39 -24.27 36.18
N GLU A 175 -31.48 -23.96 37.12
CA GLU A 175 -30.43 -22.94 36.91
C GLU A 175 -29.46 -23.39 35.81
N ALA A 176 -29.04 -24.66 35.83
CA ALA A 176 -28.16 -25.22 34.80
C ALA A 176 -28.78 -25.14 33.40
N LYS A 177 -30.07 -25.48 33.27
CA LYS A 177 -30.80 -25.39 32.01
C LYS A 177 -30.85 -23.95 31.48
N SER A 178 -31.08 -22.97 32.35
CA SER A 178 -31.08 -21.55 31.98
C SER A 178 -29.71 -21.10 31.44
N PHE A 179 -28.61 -21.51 32.08
CA PHE A 179 -27.26 -21.17 31.60
C PHE A 179 -26.91 -21.85 30.27
N LEU A 180 -27.37 -23.09 30.04
CA LEU A 180 -27.17 -23.78 28.76
C LEU A 180 -27.93 -23.11 27.61
N LEU A 181 -29.15 -22.61 27.86
CA LEU A 181 -29.89 -21.82 26.88
C LEU A 181 -29.15 -20.53 26.52
N LYS A 182 -28.66 -19.79 27.52
CA LYS A 182 -27.84 -18.58 27.30
C LYS A 182 -26.57 -18.87 26.49
N ARG A 183 -25.87 -19.97 26.79
CA ARG A 183 -24.73 -20.42 25.99
C ARG A 183 -25.12 -20.62 24.53
N HIS A 184 -26.24 -21.30 24.27
CA HIS A 184 -26.72 -21.53 22.91
C HIS A 184 -27.02 -20.20 22.19
N GLU A 185 -27.65 -19.23 22.86
CA GLU A 185 -27.86 -17.89 22.32
C GLU A 185 -26.55 -17.19 21.96
N HIS A 186 -25.55 -17.22 22.85
CA HIS A 186 -24.22 -16.68 22.56
C HIS A 186 -23.52 -17.40 21.40
N GLN A 187 -23.69 -18.71 21.26
CA GLN A 187 -23.12 -19.49 20.16
C GLN A 187 -23.75 -19.14 18.80
N GLU A 188 -25.07 -18.97 18.73
CA GLU A 188 -25.75 -18.53 17.50
C GLU A 188 -25.33 -17.09 17.12
N TYR A 189 -25.20 -16.22 18.12
CA TYR A 189 -24.72 -14.87 17.89
C TYR A 189 -23.26 -14.84 17.42
N LEU A 190 -22.40 -15.65 18.03
CA LEU A 190 -20.99 -15.82 17.63
C LEU A 190 -20.87 -16.26 16.16
N LYS A 191 -21.66 -17.26 15.74
CA LYS A 191 -21.68 -17.71 14.33
C LYS A 191 -21.99 -16.56 13.38
N THR A 192 -22.98 -15.72 13.73
CA THR A 192 -23.36 -14.55 12.92
C THR A 192 -22.21 -13.55 12.80
N ILE A 193 -21.50 -13.26 13.90
CA ILE A 193 -20.34 -12.35 13.88
C ILE A 193 -19.17 -12.95 13.08
N LEU A 194 -18.91 -14.25 13.19
CA LEU A 194 -17.85 -14.91 12.44
C LEU A 194 -18.10 -14.90 10.92
N VAL A 195 -19.36 -15.04 10.48
CA VAL A 195 -19.73 -14.87 9.07
C VAL A 195 -19.42 -13.45 8.60
N ARG A 196 -19.78 -12.42 9.37
CA ARG A 196 -19.43 -11.02 9.04
C ARG A 196 -17.92 -10.78 8.97
N CYS A 197 -17.14 -11.36 9.88
CA CYS A 197 -15.68 -11.32 9.83
C CYS A 197 -15.13 -11.94 8.54
N ALA A 198 -15.71 -13.06 8.08
CA ALA A 198 -15.30 -13.72 6.85
C ALA A 198 -15.63 -12.88 5.61
N GLU A 199 -16.80 -12.24 5.59
CA GLU A 199 -17.22 -11.31 4.53
C GLU A 199 -16.29 -10.08 4.45
N GLU A 200 -15.98 -9.44 5.58
CA GLU A 200 -15.07 -8.29 5.62
C GLU A 200 -13.65 -8.67 5.21
N LYS A 201 -13.18 -9.87 5.58
CA LYS A 201 -11.89 -10.37 5.11
C LYS A 201 -11.87 -10.53 3.59
N SER A 202 -12.93 -11.10 3.01
CA SER A 202 -13.06 -11.21 1.56
C SER A 202 -13.06 -9.83 0.88
N ARG A 203 -13.72 -8.84 1.48
CA ARG A 203 -13.71 -7.45 1.01
C ARG A 203 -12.31 -6.85 1.01
N ILE A 204 -11.52 -7.04 2.08
CA ILE A 204 -10.12 -6.59 2.15
C ILE A 204 -9.31 -7.20 1.00
N GLU A 205 -9.43 -8.51 0.74
CA GLU A 205 -8.70 -9.16 -0.36
C GLU A 205 -9.04 -8.57 -1.73
N VAL A 206 -10.31 -8.20 -1.96
CA VAL A 206 -10.72 -7.52 -3.19
C VAL A 206 -10.09 -6.13 -3.27
N MET A 207 -10.09 -5.37 -2.17
CA MET A 207 -9.47 -4.04 -2.11
C MET A 207 -7.96 -4.10 -2.33
N GLU A 208 -7.27 -5.10 -1.78
CA GLU A 208 -5.83 -5.31 -1.98
C GLU A 208 -5.51 -5.57 -3.46
N ARG A 209 -6.32 -6.36 -4.16
CA ARG A 209 -6.17 -6.55 -5.62
C ARG A 209 -6.40 -5.26 -6.40
N ASN A 210 -7.36 -4.43 -5.98
CA ASN A 210 -7.60 -3.13 -6.61
C ASN A 210 -6.43 -2.16 -6.38
N VAL A 211 -5.86 -2.15 -5.18
CA VAL A 211 -4.66 -1.35 -4.86
C VAL A 211 -3.47 -1.82 -5.70
N ASP A 212 -3.24 -3.13 -5.85
CA ASP A 212 -2.17 -3.66 -6.71
C ASP A 212 -2.35 -3.22 -8.18
N ALA A 213 -3.58 -3.24 -8.69
CA ALA A 213 -3.87 -2.74 -10.04
C ALA A 213 -3.58 -1.23 -10.19
N LEU A 214 -3.94 -0.42 -9.19
CA LEU A 214 -3.62 1.00 -9.16
C LEU A 214 -2.11 1.27 -9.05
N GLN A 215 -1.38 0.46 -8.29
CA GLN A 215 0.08 0.55 -8.19
C GLN A 215 0.73 0.26 -9.53
N LYS A 216 0.28 -0.77 -10.27
CA LYS A 216 0.75 -1.04 -11.63
C LYS A 216 0.50 0.13 -12.57
N ARG A 217 -0.69 0.74 -12.53
CA ARG A 217 -1.01 1.95 -13.30
C ARG A 217 -0.11 3.13 -12.90
N ALA A 218 0.22 3.28 -11.61
CA ALA A 218 1.15 4.31 -11.15
C ALA A 218 2.57 4.13 -11.72
N LEU A 219 3.06 2.89 -11.77
CA LEU A 219 4.36 2.57 -12.38
C LEU A 219 4.38 2.85 -13.89
N GLU A 220 3.27 2.60 -14.59
CA GLU A 220 3.14 2.93 -16.02
C GLU A 220 3.20 4.45 -16.26
N VAL A 221 2.51 5.23 -15.42
CA VAL A 221 2.55 6.70 -15.47
C VAL A 221 3.95 7.21 -15.12
N GLU A 222 4.61 6.64 -14.13
CA GLU A 222 6.00 6.97 -13.79
C GLU A 222 6.95 6.70 -14.97
N ALA A 223 6.85 5.51 -15.60
CA ALA A 223 7.65 5.18 -16.76
C ALA A 223 7.37 6.11 -17.95
N MET A 224 6.13 6.59 -18.10
CA MET A 224 5.76 7.61 -19.09
C MET A 224 6.47 8.94 -18.80
N LEU A 225 6.41 9.41 -17.55
CA LEU A 225 7.08 10.64 -17.09
C LEU A 225 8.60 10.57 -17.28
N GLN A 226 9.23 9.47 -16.89
CA GLN A 226 10.68 9.26 -17.06
C GLN A 226 11.09 9.30 -18.53
N ARG A 227 10.30 8.67 -19.43
CA ARG A 227 10.56 8.72 -20.88
C ARG A 227 10.43 10.13 -21.44
N ALA A 228 9.42 10.91 -21.03
CA ALA A 228 9.26 12.29 -21.50
C ALA A 228 10.43 13.18 -21.05
N VAL A 229 10.83 13.09 -19.79
CA VAL A 229 11.98 13.84 -19.25
C VAL A 229 13.29 13.44 -19.95
N GLY A 230 13.50 12.13 -20.15
CA GLY A 230 14.68 11.62 -20.86
C GLY A 230 14.72 12.04 -22.33
N ALA A 231 13.59 12.05 -23.02
CA ALA A 231 13.48 12.50 -24.41
C ALA A 231 13.79 14.00 -24.52
N LYS A 232 13.27 14.82 -23.61
CA LYS A 232 13.52 16.27 -23.60
C LYS A 232 14.98 16.60 -23.32
N ALA A 233 15.61 15.92 -22.35
CA ALA A 233 17.03 16.10 -22.05
C ALA A 233 17.93 15.80 -23.26
N ARG A 234 17.58 14.77 -24.06
CA ARG A 234 18.29 14.44 -25.30
C ARG A 234 18.08 15.50 -26.39
N GLN A 235 16.86 16.00 -26.55
CA GLN A 235 16.57 17.06 -27.52
C GLN A 235 17.36 18.34 -27.20
N ASP A 236 17.36 18.77 -25.94
CA ASP A 236 18.10 19.97 -25.52
C ASP A 236 19.63 19.81 -25.73
N SER A 237 20.17 18.60 -25.53
CA SER A 237 21.57 18.31 -25.84
C SER A 237 21.88 18.30 -27.34
N SER A 238 20.93 17.84 -28.17
CA SER A 238 21.06 17.84 -29.63
C SER A 238 21.01 19.25 -30.22
N ASP A 239 20.13 20.11 -29.70
CA ASP A 239 20.03 21.50 -30.14
C ASP A 239 21.30 22.29 -29.79
N LEU A 240 21.93 21.99 -28.64
CA LEU A 240 23.22 22.58 -28.25
C LEU A 240 24.36 22.14 -29.19
N VAL A 241 24.39 20.88 -29.61
CA VAL A 241 25.42 20.36 -30.54
C VAL A 241 25.16 20.81 -31.97
N GLY A 242 23.89 20.90 -32.40
CA GLY A 242 23.51 21.41 -33.72
C GLY A 242 23.85 22.88 -33.92
N SER A 243 23.73 23.70 -32.87
CA SER A 243 24.08 25.12 -32.91
C SER A 243 25.58 25.42 -32.88
N ILE A 244 26.43 24.41 -32.69
CA ILE A 244 27.90 24.51 -32.76
C ILE A 244 28.41 24.03 -34.15
N SER A 245 27.54 23.49 -35.01
CA SER A 245 27.95 22.88 -36.28
C SER A 245 28.06 23.82 -37.48
N ASP A 246 27.69 25.11 -37.37
CA ASP A 246 27.84 26.09 -38.47
C ASP A 246 28.87 27.21 -38.21
N THR A 247 29.51 27.22 -37.04
CA THR A 247 30.72 28.03 -36.83
C THR A 247 31.74 27.24 -36.03
N ASP A 248 32.77 26.75 -36.72
CA ASP A 248 34.12 26.62 -36.15
C ASP A 248 34.49 25.33 -35.39
N PHE A 249 33.95 24.18 -35.80
CA PHE A 249 34.69 22.90 -35.68
C PHE A 249 35.36 22.55 -37.00
N SER A 250 36.23 23.45 -37.46
CA SER A 250 37.34 23.03 -38.31
C SER A 250 38.19 22.05 -37.49
N LEU A 251 38.05 20.75 -37.76
CA LEU A 251 38.94 19.68 -37.30
C LEU A 251 40.34 19.79 -37.95
N SER A 252 40.87 21.01 -38.03
CA SER A 252 42.28 21.31 -38.23
C SER A 252 42.90 21.79 -36.92
N ARG A 253 42.47 21.22 -35.78
CA ARG A 253 43.35 21.17 -34.61
C ARG A 253 44.39 20.09 -34.90
N GLU A 254 45.38 20.49 -35.69
CA GLU A 254 46.58 19.73 -35.97
C GLU A 254 47.13 19.16 -34.66
N ASP A 255 47.55 17.89 -34.68
CA ASP A 255 48.07 17.21 -33.49
C ASP A 255 49.18 18.09 -32.87
N PRO A 256 49.10 18.43 -31.56
CA PRO A 256 50.12 19.25 -30.91
C PRO A 256 51.54 18.67 -31.04
N LEU A 257 51.68 17.37 -31.33
CA LEU A 257 52.95 16.77 -31.72
C LEU A 257 53.37 17.15 -33.14
N LEU A 258 52.49 17.07 -34.13
CA LEU A 258 52.76 17.48 -35.52
C LEU A 258 53.12 18.96 -35.62
N GLN A 259 52.48 19.80 -34.81
CA GLN A 259 52.80 21.24 -34.73
C GLN A 259 54.22 21.48 -34.18
N LYS A 260 54.65 20.69 -33.18
CA LYS A 260 56.04 20.74 -32.68
C LYS A 260 57.07 20.24 -33.68
N PHE A 261 56.75 19.24 -34.50
CA PHE A 261 57.66 18.77 -35.55
C PHE A 261 57.83 19.81 -36.67
N LYS A 262 56.73 20.47 -37.06
CA LYS A 262 56.78 21.62 -37.98
C LYS A 262 57.59 22.79 -37.41
N ASP A 263 57.39 23.13 -36.14
CA ASP A 263 58.15 24.21 -35.48
C ASP A 263 59.66 23.89 -35.37
N LEU A 264 60.04 22.62 -35.40
CA LEU A 264 61.43 22.17 -35.41
C LEU A 264 62.05 22.10 -36.82
N GLY A 265 61.27 22.44 -37.87
CA GLY A 265 61.75 22.43 -39.25
C GLY A 265 62.10 21.04 -39.78
N ILE A 266 61.48 20.00 -39.22
CA ILE A 266 61.63 18.62 -39.66
C ILE A 266 60.38 18.30 -40.50
N ASP A 267 60.52 18.47 -41.82
CA ASP A 267 59.54 18.00 -42.82
C ASP A 267 59.73 16.50 -43.10
#